data_AF-A0A7V9TBB3-F1
#
_entry.id   AF-A0A7V9TBB3-F1
#
_cell.length_a   1.000
_cell.length_b   1.000
_cell.length_c   1.000
_cell.angle_alpha   90.00
_cell.angle_beta   90.00
_cell.angle_gamma   90.00
#
_symmetry.space_group_name_H-M   'P 1'
#
loop_
_entity.id
_entity.type
_entity.pdbx_description
1 polymer ?
#
loop_
_entity_poly.entity_id
_entity_poly.type
_entity_poly.pdbx_seq_one_letter_code
_entity_poly.pdbx_strand_id
1 'polypeptide(L)'
;RQVPTKRELMRRYLGAEDPIKTDELRAQPMQPLLNRVAEKYPDLPRDEALGRIGRENLRRYVTEQPAAYARMSALKFWNVWERGSSPYMRDAGWVAYHRGLLLAGLAGFLVLAGASRTRWQALLLACPLAAISVLGTILLAVPRRQVPLIPLVCIFAAVLLVWAFERVRQRRHATTAA
;
A
#
# COMPACT_ATOMS: atom_id res chain seq x y z
N ARG A 1 4.43 9.17 -8.87
CA ARG A 1 3.89 9.34 -10.25
C ARG A 1 2.42 9.80 -10.32
N GLN A 2 1.70 10.10 -9.22
CA GLN A 2 0.31 10.60 -9.30
C GLN A 2 0.16 12.07 -9.74
N VAL A 3 1.19 12.89 -9.50
CA VAL A 3 1.21 14.33 -9.84
C VAL A 3 1.01 14.59 -11.35
N PRO A 4 1.72 13.92 -12.29
CA PRO A 4 1.52 14.16 -13.72
C PRO A 4 0.11 13.78 -14.20
N THR A 5 -0.47 12.68 -13.70
CA THR A 5 -1.82 12.25 -14.10
C THR A 5 -2.90 13.20 -13.57
N LYS A 6 -2.78 13.65 -12.31
CA LYS A 6 -3.73 14.63 -11.75
C LYS A 6 -3.66 15.96 -12.50
N ARG A 7 -2.45 16.42 -12.85
CA ARG A 7 -2.24 17.65 -13.63
C ARG A 7 -2.89 17.55 -15.00
N GLU A 8 -2.67 16.45 -15.70
CA GLU A 8 -3.28 16.21 -17.02
C GLU A 8 -4.82 16.18 -16.95
N LEU A 9 -5.39 15.52 -15.94
CA LEU A 9 -6.83 15.48 -15.75
C LEU A 9 -7.41 16.86 -15.41
N MET A 10 -6.74 17.64 -14.56
CA MET A 10 -7.18 18.99 -14.24
C MET A 10 -7.09 19.92 -15.45
N ARG A 11 -6.03 19.84 -16.25
CA ARG A 11 -5.92 20.58 -17.52
C ARG A 11 -7.07 20.22 -18.46
N ARG A 12 -7.32 18.92 -18.64
CA ARG A 12 -8.31 18.42 -19.60
C ARG A 12 -9.76 18.71 -19.19
N TYR A 13 -10.08 18.64 -17.90
CA TYR A 13 -11.47 18.73 -17.42
C TYR A 13 -11.82 20.06 -16.75
N LEU A 14 -10.83 20.79 -16.23
CA LEU A 14 -11.03 22.06 -15.51
C LEU A 14 -10.35 23.25 -16.19
N GLY A 15 -9.67 23.05 -17.33
CA GLY A 15 -9.02 24.13 -18.08
C GLY A 15 -7.86 24.80 -17.33
N ALA A 16 -7.25 24.11 -16.36
CA ALA A 16 -6.17 24.67 -15.57
C ALA A 16 -4.91 24.94 -16.43
N GLU A 17 -4.45 26.19 -16.46
CA GLU A 17 -3.17 26.59 -17.07
C GLU A 17 -1.98 26.30 -16.13
N ASP A 18 -0.82 25.96 -16.69
CA ASP A 18 0.42 25.76 -15.92
C ASP A 18 1.02 27.13 -15.51
N PRO A 19 1.51 27.30 -14.25
CA PRO A 19 2.30 26.30 -13.54
C PRO A 19 1.76 26.01 -12.14
N ILE A 20 0.88 25.01 -11.99
CA ILE A 20 0.45 24.61 -10.63
C ILE A 20 1.60 23.87 -9.95
N LYS A 21 2.13 24.46 -8.87
CA LYS A 21 3.19 23.84 -8.05
C LYS A 21 2.71 22.49 -7.52
N THR A 22 3.62 21.52 -7.42
CA THR A 22 3.30 20.12 -7.07
C THR A 22 2.52 19.98 -5.76
N ASP A 23 2.73 20.88 -4.80
CA ASP A 23 2.05 20.86 -3.50
C ASP A 23 0.65 21.49 -3.54
N GLU A 24 0.45 22.55 -4.31
CA GLU A 24 -0.87 23.13 -4.62
C GLU A 24 -1.74 22.12 -5.39
N LEU A 25 -1.14 21.41 -6.35
CA LEU A 25 -1.82 20.38 -7.12
C LEU A 25 -2.28 19.21 -6.25
N ARG A 26 -1.55 18.89 -5.18
CA ARG A 26 -1.94 17.86 -4.20
C ARG A 26 -3.04 18.35 -3.27
N ALA A 27 -3.03 19.63 -2.89
CA ALA A 27 -4.03 20.25 -2.02
C ALA A 27 -5.40 20.44 -2.69
N GLN A 28 -5.45 20.51 -4.03
CA GLN A 28 -6.72 20.71 -4.70
C GLN A 28 -7.74 19.58 -4.45
N PRO A 29 -9.00 19.92 -4.11
CA PRO A 29 -10.05 18.94 -3.89
C PRO A 29 -10.37 18.19 -5.18
N MET A 30 -10.53 16.86 -5.09
CA MET A 30 -10.95 16.03 -6.23
C MET A 30 -12.43 16.18 -6.57
N GLN A 31 -13.22 16.78 -5.67
CA GLN A 31 -14.67 16.88 -5.77
C GLN A 31 -15.16 17.54 -7.08
N PRO A 32 -14.58 18.68 -7.55
CA PRO A 32 -15.03 19.29 -8.80
C PRO A 32 -14.86 18.37 -10.01
N LEU A 33 -13.75 17.63 -10.06
CA LEU A 33 -13.47 16.69 -11.14
C LEU A 33 -14.41 15.47 -11.09
N LEU A 34 -14.70 14.97 -9.89
CA LEU A 34 -15.65 13.87 -9.70
C LEU A 34 -17.08 14.30 -10.04
N ASN A 35 -17.49 15.52 -9.68
CA ASN A 35 -18.79 16.08 -10.08
C ASN A 35 -18.90 16.14 -11.61
N ARG A 36 -17.87 16.65 -12.29
CA ARG A 36 -17.81 16.71 -13.76
C ARG A 36 -17.92 15.33 -14.42
N VAL A 37 -17.28 14.32 -13.83
CA VAL A 37 -17.37 12.93 -14.32
C VAL A 37 -18.78 12.35 -14.08
N ALA A 38 -19.43 12.71 -12.97
CA ALA A 38 -20.78 12.27 -12.65
C ALA A 38 -21.83 12.83 -13.62
N GLU A 39 -21.61 14.00 -14.24
CA GLU A 39 -22.48 14.59 -15.26
C GLU A 39 -22.74 13.67 -16.47
N LYS A 40 -21.93 12.63 -16.67
CA LYS A 40 -22.18 11.58 -17.68
C LYS A 40 -23.52 10.85 -17.46
N TYR A 41 -23.99 10.76 -16.21
CA TYR A 41 -25.28 10.16 -15.85
C TYR A 41 -26.12 11.19 -15.07
N PRO A 42 -26.74 12.16 -15.76
CA PRO A 42 -27.43 13.29 -15.11
C PRO A 42 -28.66 12.85 -14.31
N ASP A 43 -29.26 11.72 -14.67
CA ASP A 43 -30.45 11.17 -14.02
C ASP A 43 -30.15 10.41 -12.72
N LEU A 44 -28.86 10.24 -12.37
CA LEU A 44 -28.44 9.52 -11.17
C LEU A 44 -27.86 10.46 -10.10
N PRO A 45 -28.09 10.18 -8.81
CA PRO A 45 -27.34 10.83 -7.73
C PRO A 45 -25.84 10.68 -7.93
N ARG A 46 -25.06 11.71 -7.58
CA ARG A 46 -23.60 11.77 -7.83
C ARG A 46 -22.87 10.49 -7.45
N ASP A 47 -23.10 9.97 -6.25
CA ASP A 47 -22.35 8.81 -5.75
C ASP A 47 -22.74 7.52 -6.48
N GLU A 48 -23.99 7.40 -6.93
CA GLU A 48 -24.45 6.29 -7.78
C GLU A 48 -23.89 6.38 -9.20
N ALA A 49 -23.87 7.59 -9.78
CA ALA A 49 -23.25 7.85 -11.07
C ALA A 49 -21.76 7.46 -11.06
N LEU A 50 -21.01 7.89 -10.03
CA LEU A 50 -19.62 7.52 -9.85
C LEU A 50 -19.45 6.01 -9.63
N GLY A 51 -20.32 5.38 -8.85
CA GLY A 51 -20.32 3.93 -8.66
C GLY A 51 -20.54 3.16 -9.97
N ARG A 52 -21.47 3.61 -10.81
CA ARG A 52 -21.75 3.04 -12.13
C ARG A 52 -20.55 3.19 -13.07
N ILE A 53 -19.99 4.39 -13.17
CA ILE A 53 -18.79 4.68 -13.97
C ILE A 53 -17.61 3.81 -13.50
N GLY A 54 -17.45 3.67 -12.17
CA GLY A 54 -16.43 2.81 -11.58
C GLY A 54 -16.55 1.35 -12.02
N ARG A 55 -17.76 0.78 -12.01
CA ARG A 55 -18.02 -0.59 -12.46
C ARG A 55 -17.79 -0.77 -13.96
N GLU A 56 -18.22 0.19 -14.78
CA GLU A 56 -17.99 0.19 -16.23
C GLU A 56 -16.50 0.21 -16.56
N ASN A 57 -15.75 1.11 -15.91
CA ASN A 57 -14.29 1.19 -16.07
C ASN A 57 -13.60 -0.08 -15.60
N LEU A 58 -14.00 -0.63 -14.44
CA LEU A 58 -13.42 -1.88 -13.95
C LEU A 58 -13.62 -3.02 -14.96
N ARG A 59 -14.87 -3.21 -15.42
CA ARG A 59 -15.19 -4.23 -16.43
C ARG A 59 -14.33 -4.03 -17.67
N ARG A 60 -14.29 -2.80 -18.19
CA ARG A 60 -13.50 -2.43 -19.36
C ARG A 60 -12.02 -2.76 -19.20
N TYR A 61 -11.39 -2.33 -18.10
CA TYR A 61 -9.96 -2.55 -17.89
C TYR A 61 -9.61 -4.03 -17.68
N VAL A 62 -10.49 -4.79 -17.02
CA VAL A 62 -10.29 -6.23 -16.82
C VAL A 62 -10.45 -7.00 -18.13
N THR A 63 -11.40 -6.62 -19.00
CA THR A 63 -11.65 -7.32 -20.26
C THR A 63 -10.75 -6.88 -21.40
N GLU A 64 -10.55 -5.58 -21.58
CA GLU A 64 -9.81 -5.03 -22.74
C GLU A 64 -8.30 -4.93 -22.47
N GLN A 65 -7.89 -4.75 -21.20
CA GLN A 65 -6.49 -4.48 -20.85
C GLN A 65 -6.03 -5.21 -19.55
N PRO A 66 -6.20 -6.55 -19.46
CA PRO A 66 -5.97 -7.30 -18.23
C PRO A 66 -4.53 -7.15 -17.71
N ALA A 67 -3.54 -7.16 -18.61
CA ALA A 67 -2.13 -6.99 -18.23
C ALA A 67 -1.83 -5.59 -17.65
N ALA A 68 -2.42 -4.54 -18.22
CA ALA A 68 -2.26 -3.18 -17.73
C ALA A 68 -2.93 -3.01 -16.35
N TYR A 69 -4.12 -3.60 -16.17
CA TYR A 69 -4.81 -3.62 -14.89
C TYR A 69 -4.03 -4.38 -13.82
N ALA A 70 -3.50 -5.56 -14.14
CA ALA A 70 -2.67 -6.36 -13.24
C ALA A 70 -1.40 -5.59 -12.82
N ARG A 71 -0.70 -4.97 -13.78
CA ARG A 71 0.47 -4.13 -13.50
C ARG A 71 0.12 -2.94 -12.62
N MET A 72 -0.97 -2.25 -12.90
CA MET A 72 -1.44 -1.11 -12.11
C MET A 72 -1.78 -1.54 -10.68
N SER A 73 -2.45 -2.67 -10.53
CA SER A 73 -2.79 -3.27 -9.23
C SER A 73 -1.53 -3.65 -8.44
N ALA A 74 -0.57 -4.33 -9.06
CA ALA A 74 0.70 -4.70 -8.44
C ALA A 74 1.51 -3.46 -8.01
N LEU A 75 1.59 -2.44 -8.87
CA LEU A 75 2.23 -1.17 -8.53
C LEU A 75 1.48 -0.47 -7.39
N LYS A 76 0.15 -0.52 -7.35
CA LYS A 76 -0.63 0.07 -6.27
C LYS A 76 -0.36 -0.66 -4.96
N PHE A 77 -0.41 -1.99 -4.96
CA PHE A 77 -0.05 -2.84 -3.82
C PHE A 77 1.32 -2.45 -3.26
N TRP A 78 2.34 -2.40 -4.13
CA TRP A 78 3.69 -2.02 -3.75
C TRP A 78 3.76 -0.62 -3.15
N ASN A 79 3.13 0.36 -3.80
CA ASN A 79 3.15 1.75 -3.34
C ASN A 79 2.50 1.93 -1.96
N VAL A 80 1.49 1.13 -1.61
CA VAL A 80 0.85 1.24 -0.29
C VAL A 80 1.84 0.86 0.81
N TRP A 81 2.63 -0.20 0.58
CA TRP A 81 3.66 -0.63 1.50
C TRP A 81 4.91 0.23 1.46
N GLU A 82 5.34 0.75 0.31
CA GLU A 82 6.62 1.46 0.20
C GLU A 82 6.60 2.85 0.87
N ARG A 83 5.52 3.61 0.71
CA ARG A 83 5.51 5.06 1.00
C ARG A 83 4.56 5.47 2.12
N GLY A 84 3.76 4.56 2.67
CA GLY A 84 2.71 4.91 3.64
C GLY A 84 1.73 5.96 3.11
N SER A 85 0.72 6.31 3.91
CA SER A 85 -0.31 7.29 3.51
C SER A 85 -0.12 8.68 4.10
N SER A 86 0.97 8.91 4.83
CA SER A 86 1.10 10.06 5.74
C SER A 86 2.06 11.13 5.20
N PRO A 87 1.79 12.43 5.46
CA PRO A 87 2.74 13.52 5.17
C PRO A 87 4.13 13.30 5.78
N TYR A 88 4.24 12.55 6.88
CA TYR A 88 5.53 12.25 7.54
C TYR A 88 6.43 11.30 6.73
N MET A 89 5.89 10.58 5.74
CA MET A 89 6.68 9.76 4.82
C MET A 89 7.38 10.58 3.72
N ARG A 90 7.54 11.88 3.94
CA ARG A 90 8.31 12.79 3.09
C ARG A 90 9.78 12.86 3.53
N ASP A 91 10.05 12.66 4.81
CA ASP A 91 11.41 12.71 5.34
C ASP A 91 12.14 11.38 5.12
N ALA A 92 13.38 11.47 4.65
CA ALA A 92 14.20 10.30 4.36
C ALA A 92 14.36 9.37 5.57
N GLY A 93 14.44 9.93 6.79
CA GLY A 93 14.54 9.16 8.03
C GLY A 93 13.32 8.28 8.30
N TRP A 94 12.11 8.82 8.16
CA TRP A 94 10.87 8.06 8.33
C TRP A 94 10.68 7.00 7.26
N VAL A 95 11.05 7.29 6.01
CA VAL A 95 11.04 6.31 4.92
C VAL A 95 12.03 5.17 5.20
N ALA A 96 13.23 5.49 5.67
CA ALA A 96 14.24 4.50 6.03
C ALA A 96 13.78 3.62 7.20
N TYR A 97 13.24 4.22 8.26
CA TYR A 97 12.67 3.50 9.40
C TYR A 97 11.56 2.55 8.95
N HIS A 98 10.61 3.02 8.16
CA HIS A 98 9.49 2.22 7.67
C HIS A 98 9.96 1.04 6.81
N ARG A 99 10.89 1.28 5.89
CA ARG A 99 11.50 0.21 5.09
C ARG A 99 12.25 -0.80 5.96
N GLY A 100 13.02 -0.30 6.93
CA GLY A 100 13.71 -1.15 7.91
C GLY A 100 12.75 -2.04 8.69
N LEU A 101 11.62 -1.48 9.16
CA LEU A 101 10.59 -2.23 9.87
C LEU A 101 9.93 -3.29 8.97
N LEU A 102 9.62 -2.96 7.72
CA LEU A 102 9.07 -3.94 6.76
C LEU A 102 10.06 -5.06 6.44
N LEU A 103 11.35 -4.72 6.25
CA LEU A 103 12.40 -5.71 6.02
C LEU A 103 12.61 -6.61 7.24
N ALA A 104 12.59 -6.05 8.45
CA ALA A 104 12.66 -6.81 9.70
C ALA A 104 11.44 -7.72 9.87
N GLY A 105 10.24 -7.22 9.57
CA GLY A 105 9.00 -8.00 9.58
C GLY A 105 9.05 -9.16 8.58
N LEU A 106 9.51 -8.92 7.35
CA LEU A 106 9.67 -9.97 6.35
C LEU A 106 10.68 -11.03 6.78
N ALA A 107 11.85 -10.61 7.27
CA ALA A 107 12.87 -11.54 7.74
C ALA A 107 12.40 -12.35 8.95
N GLY A 108 11.69 -11.74 9.90
CA GLY A 108 11.11 -12.46 11.03
C GLY A 108 10.01 -13.46 10.64
N PHE A 109 9.18 -13.11 9.64
CA PHE A 109 8.26 -14.06 9.03
C PHE A 109 9.01 -15.24 8.41
N LEU A 110 10.08 -15.00 7.66
CA LEU A 110 10.88 -16.06 7.04
C LEU A 110 11.55 -16.97 8.07
N VAL A 111 12.06 -16.41 9.17
CA VAL A 111 12.61 -17.19 10.30
C VAL A 111 11.52 -18.08 10.90
N LEU A 112 10.34 -17.53 11.18
CA LEU A 112 9.24 -18.28 11.78
C LEU A 112 8.65 -19.33 10.84
N ALA A 113 8.57 -19.02 9.54
CA ALA A 113 8.06 -19.91 8.50
C ALA A 113 9.05 -21.02 8.13
N GLY A 114 10.35 -20.75 8.22
CA GLY A 114 11.42 -21.72 7.94
C GLY A 114 11.52 -22.85 8.98
N ALA A 115 11.02 -22.62 10.19
CA ALA A 115 10.96 -23.66 11.22
C ALA A 115 9.68 -24.51 11.08
N SER A 116 9.86 -25.83 10.93
CA SER A 116 8.78 -26.80 10.66
C SER A 116 7.68 -26.83 11.71
N ARG A 117 7.99 -26.52 12.98
CA ARG A 117 7.04 -26.44 14.09
C ARG A 117 6.20 -25.16 14.10
N THR A 118 6.75 -24.05 13.64
CA THR A 118 6.11 -22.72 13.73
C THR A 118 5.56 -22.21 12.40
N ARG A 119 5.79 -22.94 11.29
CA ARG A 119 5.29 -22.58 9.95
C ARG A 119 3.80 -22.27 9.91
N TRP A 120 2.97 -23.05 10.62
CA TRP A 120 1.53 -22.82 10.64
C TRP A 120 1.14 -21.55 11.40
N GLN A 121 1.85 -21.24 12.49
CA GLN A 121 1.65 -19.99 13.23
C GLN A 121 2.04 -18.79 12.36
N ALA A 122 3.16 -18.88 11.64
CA ALA A 122 3.58 -17.85 10.70
C ALA A 122 2.52 -17.60 9.61
N LEU A 123 1.99 -18.68 9.01
CA LEU A 123 0.95 -18.57 7.98
C LEU A 123 -0.36 -18.01 8.53
N LEU A 124 -0.79 -18.41 9.73
CA LEU A 124 -1.99 -17.88 10.37
C LEU A 124 -1.89 -16.38 10.66
N LEU A 125 -0.73 -15.91 11.13
CA LEU A 125 -0.48 -14.48 11.37
C LEU A 125 -0.32 -13.69 10.07
N ALA A 126 0.27 -14.29 9.03
CA ALA A 126 0.45 -13.65 7.73
C ALA A 126 -0.85 -13.62 6.90
N CYS A 127 -1.76 -14.57 7.11
CA CYS A 127 -3.02 -14.69 6.39
C CYS A 127 -3.86 -13.40 6.40
N PRO A 128 -4.19 -12.78 7.55
CA PRO A 128 -4.95 -11.52 7.56
C PRO A 128 -4.19 -10.38 6.89
N LEU A 129 -2.87 -10.34 7.02
CA LEU A 129 -2.02 -9.33 6.39
C LEU A 129 -2.08 -9.45 4.87
N ALA A 130 -1.97 -10.67 4.34
CA ALA A 130 -2.11 -10.96 2.91
C ALA A 130 -3.53 -10.69 2.42
N ALA A 131 -4.56 -11.19 3.11
CA ALA A 131 -5.96 -11.03 2.72
C ALA A 131 -6.36 -9.55 2.65
N ILE A 132 -6.05 -8.76 3.67
CA ILE A 132 -6.38 -7.34 3.71
C ILE A 132 -5.58 -6.56 2.67
N SER A 133 -4.33 -6.95 2.39
CA SER A 133 -3.52 -6.28 1.36
C SER A 133 -4.02 -6.57 -0.07
N VAL A 134 -4.42 -7.81 -0.34
CA VAL A 134 -4.99 -8.23 -1.62
C VAL A 134 -6.35 -7.58 -1.80
N LEU A 135 -7.26 -7.71 -0.82
CA LEU A 135 -8.57 -7.07 -0.86
C LEU A 135 -8.44 -5.55 -0.96
N GLY A 136 -7.52 -4.94 -0.22
CA GLY A 136 -7.26 -3.50 -0.30
C GLY A 136 -6.78 -3.06 -1.69
N THR A 137 -6.03 -3.91 -2.38
CA THR A 137 -5.56 -3.63 -3.75
C THR A 137 -6.69 -3.77 -4.77
N ILE A 138 -7.44 -4.87 -4.72
CA ILE A 138 -8.56 -5.16 -5.62
C ILE A 138 -9.68 -4.14 -5.44
N LEU A 139 -10.06 -3.85 -4.19
CA LEU A 139 -11.09 -2.87 -3.85
C LEU A 139 -10.60 -1.43 -3.97
N LEU A 140 -9.37 -1.22 -4.44
CA LEU A 140 -8.74 0.09 -4.61
C LEU A 140 -8.80 0.95 -3.33
N ALA A 141 -8.83 0.31 -2.17
CA ALA A 141 -9.04 0.94 -0.88
C ALA A 141 -7.99 2.01 -0.55
N VAL A 142 -8.37 2.97 0.29
CA VAL A 142 -7.49 4.07 0.70
C VAL A 142 -6.28 3.49 1.45
N PRO A 143 -5.04 3.85 1.07
CA PRO A 143 -3.79 3.40 1.69
C PRO A 143 -3.79 3.38 3.23
N ARG A 144 -4.45 4.37 3.86
CA ARG A 144 -4.57 4.48 5.32
C ARG A 144 -5.23 3.27 6.01
N ARG A 145 -5.99 2.45 5.28
CA ARG A 145 -6.61 1.24 5.82
C ARG A 145 -5.61 0.11 6.13
N GLN A 146 -4.34 0.28 5.78
CA GLN A 146 -3.28 -0.66 6.15
C GLN A 146 -2.63 -0.37 7.51
N VAL A 147 -2.90 0.80 8.12
CA VAL A 147 -2.36 1.15 9.46
C VAL A 147 -2.68 0.09 10.52
N PRO A 148 -3.88 -0.52 10.56
CA PRO A 148 -4.19 -1.60 11.50
C PRO A 148 -3.37 -2.88 11.30
N LEU A 149 -2.65 -3.04 10.18
CA LEU A 149 -1.80 -4.21 9.91
C LEU A 149 -0.38 -4.05 10.48
N ILE A 150 0.04 -2.83 10.81
CA ILE A 150 1.39 -2.54 11.32
C ILE A 150 1.73 -3.34 12.58
N PRO A 151 0.82 -3.55 13.56
CA PRO A 151 1.11 -4.40 14.71
C PRO A 151 1.54 -5.83 14.34
N LEU A 152 0.96 -6.43 13.29
CA LEU A 152 1.37 -7.76 12.82
C LEU A 152 2.80 -7.74 12.23
N VAL A 153 3.16 -6.68 11.50
CA VAL A 153 4.53 -6.47 11.03
C VAL A 153 5.49 -6.36 12.21
N CYS A 154 5.12 -5.61 13.25
CA CYS A 154 5.93 -5.47 14.47
C CYS A 154 6.12 -6.81 15.20
N ILE A 155 5.11 -7.66 15.25
CA ILE A 155 5.23 -9.02 15.82
C ILE A 155 6.31 -9.81 15.08
N PHE A 156 6.27 -9.83 13.74
CA PHE A 156 7.32 -10.51 12.98
C PHE A 156 8.69 -9.87 13.16
N ALA A 157 8.78 -8.54 13.18
CA ALA A 157 10.05 -7.85 13.44
C ALA A 157 10.63 -8.22 14.83
N ALA A 158 9.78 -8.36 15.85
CA ALA A 158 10.19 -8.81 17.18
C ALA A 158 10.73 -10.25 17.16
N VAL A 159 10.12 -11.16 16.40
CA VAL A 159 10.63 -12.53 16.21
C VAL A 159 12.06 -12.51 15.67
N LEU A 160 12.36 -11.66 14.68
CA LEU A 160 13.71 -11.53 14.15
C LEU A 160 14.71 -11.07 15.23
N LEU A 161 14.33 -10.06 16.02
CA LEU A 161 15.18 -9.50 17.08
C LEU A 161 15.49 -10.54 18.16
N VAL A 162 14.47 -11.27 18.62
CA VAL A 162 14.64 -12.34 19.62
C VAL A 162 15.55 -13.45 19.08
N TRP A 163 15.28 -13.92 17.85
CA TRP A 163 16.10 -14.94 17.21
C TRP A 163 17.57 -14.52 17.07
N ALA A 164 17.81 -13.28 16.63
CA ALA A 164 19.17 -12.73 16.48
C ALA A 164 19.88 -12.64 17.84
N PHE A 165 19.18 -12.18 18.87
CA PHE A 165 19.71 -12.07 20.24
C PHE A 165 20.11 -13.44 20.81
N GLU A 166 19.25 -14.45 20.65
CA GLU A 166 19.55 -15.82 21.08
C GLU A 166 20.76 -16.40 20.34
N ARG A 167 20.87 -16.15 19.02
CA ARG A 167 22.00 -16.58 18.21
C ARG A 167 23.33 -15.98 18.68
N VAL A 168 23.32 -14.69 19.02
CA VAL A 168 24.51 -13.99 19.55
C VAL A 168 24.87 -14.53 20.93
N ARG A 169 23.88 -14.75 21.80
CA ARG A 169 24.10 -15.31 23.14
C ARG A 169 24.72 -16.71 23.09
N GLN A 170 24.21 -17.59 22.22
CA GLN A 170 24.73 -18.94 22.03
C GLN A 170 26.20 -18.93 21.57
N ARG A 171 26.55 -18.04 20.62
CA ARG A 171 27.93 -17.90 20.14
C ARG A 171 28.88 -17.45 21.25
N ARG A 172 28.48 -16.49 22.08
CA ARG A 172 29.30 -16.01 23.21
C ARG A 172 29.61 -17.12 24.20
N HIS A 173 28.60 -17.91 24.59
CA HIS A 173 28.82 -19.04 25.51
C HIS A 173 29.72 -20.12 24.91
N ALA A 174 29.64 -20.39 23.60
CA ALA A 174 30.53 -21.34 22.94
C ALA A 174 32.00 -20.88 22.92
N THR A 175 32.27 -19.57 22.83
CA THR A 175 33.63 -19.01 22.86
C THR A 175 34.25 -18.99 24.26
N THR A 176 33.46 -18.87 25.32
CA THR A 176 34.00 -18.89 26.70
C THR A 176 34.25 -20.31 27.23
N ALA A 177 33.68 -21.33 26.58
CA ALA A 177 33.82 -22.74 26.97
C ALA A 177 34.93 -23.49 26.21
N ALA A 178 35.55 -22.86 25.22
CA ALA A 178 36.69 -23.37 24.44
C ALA A 178 37.98 -22.68 24.89
#